data_AF-A0A7D7N8X8-F1
#
_entry.id   AF-A0A7D7N8X8-F1
#
_cell.length_a   1.000
_cell.length_b   1.000
_cell.length_c   1.000
_cell.angle_alpha   90.00
_cell.angle_beta   90.00
_cell.angle_gamma   90.00
#
_symmetry.space_group_name_H-M   'P 1'
#
loop_
_entity.id
_entity.type
_entity.pdbx_description
1 polymer ?
#
loop_
_entity_poly.entity_id
_entity_poly.type
_entity_poly.pdbx_seq_one_letter_code
_entity_poly.pdbx_strand_id
1 'polypeptide(L)'
;MAEHFIAHVRRSDNAPQSVATHLTETAAIAKLLAGKLGLDLSGELLGLMHDFGKYSLKFQKYIHDATGLINPDLDEEESMPDGTKVDHSTAGAQWVYRSLKQFGVRQGGGELCGQMLGLCIASHYGIALVASKEYGECR
;
A
#
# COMPACT_ATOMS: atom_id res chain seq x y z
N MET A 1 -9.18 1.58 19.27
CA MET A 1 -9.66 0.97 18.00
C MET A 1 -8.55 0.70 17.00
N ALA A 2 -7.51 1.54 16.88
CA ALA A 2 -6.38 1.29 15.96
C ALA A 2 -5.43 0.14 16.37
N GLU A 3 -5.46 -0.29 17.64
CA GLU A 3 -4.61 -1.39 18.15
C GLU A 3 -5.02 -2.79 17.69
N HIS A 4 -6.13 -2.93 16.95
CA HIS A 4 -6.60 -4.22 16.44
C HIS A 4 -6.08 -4.57 15.03
N PHE A 5 -5.51 -3.61 14.31
CA PHE A 5 -5.04 -3.85 12.94
C PHE A 5 -3.53 -4.02 12.93
N ILE A 6 -3.06 -5.21 12.57
CA ILE A 6 -1.63 -5.54 12.52
C ILE A 6 -1.13 -5.35 11.09
N ALA A 7 -0.02 -4.62 10.92
CA ALA A 7 0.68 -4.51 9.64
C ALA A 7 1.76 -5.58 9.50
N HIS A 8 2.46 -5.84 10.60
CA HIS A 8 3.62 -6.72 10.63
C HIS A 8 3.83 -7.28 12.04
N VAL A 9 4.48 -8.44 12.16
CA VAL A 9 4.86 -9.06 13.44
C VAL A 9 6.36 -9.29 13.45
N ARG A 10 7.06 -8.55 14.32
CA ARG A 10 8.52 -8.52 14.35
C ARG A 10 9.09 -9.88 14.76
N ARG A 11 9.95 -10.48 13.93
CA ARG A 11 10.52 -11.81 14.20
C ARG A 11 11.34 -11.94 15.49
N SER A 12 12.00 -10.86 15.92
CA SER A 12 12.94 -10.93 17.04
C SER A 12 12.25 -11.26 18.37
N ASP A 13 10.99 -10.85 18.54
CA ASP A 13 10.24 -10.99 19.79
C ASP A 13 8.74 -11.24 19.60
N ASN A 14 8.30 -11.49 18.36
CA ASN A 14 6.90 -11.65 17.96
C ASN A 14 6.00 -10.46 18.35
N ALA A 15 6.59 -9.27 18.54
CA ALA A 15 5.81 -8.08 18.84
C ALA A 15 5.03 -7.61 17.60
N PRO A 16 3.70 -7.47 17.68
CA PRO A 16 2.92 -6.91 16.59
C PRO A 16 3.16 -5.40 16.46
N GLN A 17 3.30 -4.92 15.22
CA GLN A 17 3.26 -3.51 14.88
C GLN A 17 1.91 -3.18 14.25
N SER A 18 1.23 -2.16 14.77
CA SER A 18 -0.06 -1.76 14.23
C SER A 18 0.08 -1.11 12.85
N VAL A 19 -0.94 -1.27 12.00
CA VAL A 19 -0.99 -0.62 10.67
C VAL A 19 -0.84 0.89 10.80
N ALA A 20 -1.47 1.50 11.81
CA ALA A 20 -1.36 2.93 12.06
C ALA A 20 0.09 3.37 12.30
N THR A 21 0.83 2.64 13.15
CA THR A 21 2.23 2.93 13.47
C THR A 21 3.13 2.74 12.26
N HIS A 22 2.97 1.61 11.55
CA HIS A 22 3.73 1.32 10.34
C HIS A 22 3.59 2.42 9.28
N LEU A 23 2.35 2.86 9.01
CA LEU A 23 2.07 3.88 8.01
C LEU A 23 2.60 5.26 8.42
N THR A 24 2.45 5.66 9.69
CA THR A 24 2.91 6.99 10.13
C THR A 24 4.43 7.09 10.23
N GLU A 25 5.10 6.04 10.70
CA GLU A 25 6.57 5.99 10.75
C GLU A 25 7.16 5.96 9.34
N THR A 26 6.60 5.13 8.45
CA THR A 26 7.02 5.09 7.03
C THR A 26 6.79 6.43 6.34
N ALA A 27 5.64 7.07 6.59
CA ALA A 27 5.34 8.40 6.05
C ALA A 27 6.33 9.47 6.52
N ALA A 28 6.70 9.47 7.81
CA ALA A 28 7.67 10.42 8.36
C ALA A 28 9.05 10.27 7.68
N ILE A 29 9.49 9.03 7.46
CA ILE A 29 10.76 8.74 6.76
C ILE A 29 10.65 9.17 5.30
N ALA A 30 9.58 8.78 4.60
CA ALA A 30 9.37 9.10 3.20
C ALA A 30 9.30 10.62 2.94
N LYS A 31 8.65 11.37 3.84
CA LYS A 31 8.62 12.84 3.84
C LYS A 31 10.01 13.43 3.91
N LEU A 32 10.83 12.99 4.88
CA LEU A 32 12.19 13.49 5.07
C LEU A 32 13.07 13.23 3.84
N LEU A 33 12.94 12.05 3.24
CA LEU A 33 13.73 11.67 2.07
C LEU A 33 13.28 12.44 0.82
N ALA A 34 11.98 12.49 0.53
CA ALA A 34 11.42 13.19 -0.62
C ALA A 34 11.54 14.71 -0.50
N GLY A 35 11.63 15.24 0.72
CA GLY A 35 11.87 16.66 0.98
C GLY A 35 13.18 17.18 0.38
N LYS A 36 14.19 16.32 0.19
CA LYS A 36 15.43 16.69 -0.53
C LYS A 36 15.20 17.09 -1.99
N LEU A 37 14.05 16.71 -2.55
CA LEU A 37 13.61 17.03 -3.92
C LEU A 37 12.48 18.07 -3.95
N GLY A 38 12.09 18.63 -2.79
CA GLY A 38 10.90 19.49 -2.68
C GLY A 38 9.57 18.73 -2.84
N LEU A 39 9.57 17.42 -2.57
CA LEU A 39 8.41 16.53 -2.72
C LEU A 39 7.99 15.92 -1.37
N ASP A 40 8.19 16.64 -0.28
CA ASP A 40 7.93 16.19 1.09
C ASP A 40 6.48 15.71 1.30
N LEU A 41 5.48 16.49 0.87
CA LEU A 41 4.06 16.11 0.97
C LEU A 41 3.72 14.88 0.12
N SER A 42 4.33 14.76 -1.06
CA SER A 42 4.18 13.58 -1.92
C SER A 42 4.79 12.36 -1.25
N GLY A 43 5.98 12.48 -0.67
CA GLY A 43 6.63 11.40 0.09
C GLY A 43 5.81 10.94 1.29
N GLU A 44 5.29 11.89 2.07
CA GLU A 44 4.39 11.59 3.19
C GLU A 44 3.15 10.82 2.74
N LEU A 45 2.50 11.27 1.65
CA LEU A 45 1.33 10.60 1.09
C LEU A 45 1.66 9.20 0.58
N LEU A 46 2.80 9.00 -0.08
CA LEU A 46 3.24 7.67 -0.53
C LEU A 46 3.42 6.73 0.66
N GLY A 47 4.08 7.18 1.73
CA GLY A 47 4.28 6.36 2.93
C GLY A 47 2.98 6.02 3.66
N LEU A 48 2.03 6.97 3.74
CA LEU A 48 0.71 6.71 4.34
C LEU A 48 -0.13 5.73 3.52
N MET A 49 0.02 5.73 2.20
CA MET A 49 -0.92 5.04 1.32
C MET A 49 -0.39 3.73 0.76
N HIS A 50 0.92 3.45 0.84
CA HIS A 50 1.50 2.23 0.27
C HIS A 50 0.78 0.96 0.77
N ASP A 51 0.66 0.82 2.09
CA ASP A 51 0.07 -0.35 2.75
C ASP A 51 -1.34 -0.12 3.28
N PHE A 52 -2.05 0.90 2.77
CA PHE A 52 -3.39 1.23 3.27
C PHE A 52 -4.38 0.06 3.19
N GLY A 53 -4.19 -0.86 2.23
CA GLY A 53 -5.01 -2.07 2.10
C GLY A 53 -4.87 -3.07 3.26
N LYS A 54 -3.86 -2.93 4.13
CA LYS A 54 -3.70 -3.77 5.32
C LYS A 54 -4.83 -3.58 6.35
N TYR A 55 -5.59 -2.48 6.27
CA TYR A 55 -6.84 -2.32 7.05
C TYR A 55 -7.98 -3.24 6.60
N SER A 56 -7.86 -3.93 5.45
CA SER A 56 -8.91 -4.82 4.99
C SER A 56 -9.08 -6.04 5.90
N LEU A 57 -10.33 -6.48 6.07
CA LEU A 57 -10.63 -7.71 6.83
C LEU A 57 -9.94 -8.94 6.21
N LYS A 58 -9.75 -8.95 4.88
CA LYS A 58 -9.05 -10.03 4.18
C LYS A 58 -7.59 -10.12 4.63
N PHE A 59 -6.89 -8.98 4.66
CA PHE A 59 -5.50 -8.92 5.14
C PHE A 59 -5.40 -9.23 6.63
N GLN A 60 -6.29 -8.66 7.46
CA GLN A 60 -6.26 -8.94 8.89
C GLN A 60 -6.52 -10.42 9.20
N LYS A 61 -7.46 -11.06 8.49
CA LYS A 61 -7.66 -12.50 8.61
C LYS A 61 -6.40 -13.27 8.21
N TYR A 62 -5.80 -12.92 7.07
CA TYR A 62 -4.55 -13.54 6.62
C TYR A 62 -3.45 -13.42 7.68
N ILE A 63 -3.14 -12.22 8.18
CA ILE A 63 -2.01 -12.04 9.11
C ILE A 63 -2.28 -12.73 10.45
N HIS A 64 -3.52 -12.75 10.93
CA HIS A 64 -3.88 -13.51 12.14
C HIS A 64 -3.79 -15.03 11.92
N ASP A 65 -4.25 -15.56 10.78
CA ASP A 65 -4.15 -16.98 10.45
C ASP A 65 -2.68 -17.40 10.18
N ALA A 66 -1.86 -16.50 9.61
CA ALA A 66 -0.46 -16.72 9.23
C ALA A 66 0.54 -16.63 10.40
N THR A 67 0.18 -15.97 11.52
CA THR A 67 1.00 -15.90 12.75
C THR A 67 1.33 -17.26 13.39
N GLY A 68 0.86 -18.38 12.80
CA GLY A 68 1.25 -19.72 13.17
C GLY A 68 2.51 -20.28 12.47
N LEU A 69 2.90 -19.87 11.25
CA LEU A 69 3.98 -20.56 10.51
C LEU A 69 4.58 -19.82 9.28
N ILE A 70 4.14 -18.61 8.92
CA ILE A 70 4.59 -17.96 7.67
C ILE A 70 5.27 -16.63 7.98
N ASN A 71 6.38 -16.40 7.28
CA ASN A 71 7.28 -15.28 7.44
C ASN A 71 6.64 -13.95 6.98
N PRO A 72 6.24 -13.04 7.89
CA PRO A 72 5.55 -11.79 7.54
C PRO A 72 6.51 -10.67 7.08
N ASP A 73 7.80 -10.99 6.92
CA ASP A 73 8.87 -10.10 6.45
C ASP A 73 9.33 -10.44 5.02
N LEU A 74 8.79 -11.51 4.41
CA LEU A 74 9.05 -11.83 3.01
C LEU A 74 7.83 -11.44 2.17
N ASP A 75 7.97 -10.35 1.43
CA ASP A 75 7.00 -9.80 0.48
C ASP A 75 6.56 -10.79 -0.64
N GLU A 76 7.17 -11.98 -0.71
CA GLU A 76 6.94 -12.99 -1.76
C GLU A 76 5.84 -14.00 -1.44
N GLU A 77 5.35 -14.14 -0.20
CA GLU A 77 4.34 -15.16 0.12
C GLU A 77 3.17 -14.65 0.98
N GLU A 78 2.54 -13.56 0.53
CA GLU A 78 1.14 -13.27 0.92
C GLU A 78 0.14 -14.10 0.13
N SER A 79 0.38 -15.41 0.08
CA SER A 79 -0.53 -16.37 -0.53
C SER A 79 -1.39 -16.96 0.58
N MET A 80 -2.71 -16.85 0.44
CA MET A 80 -3.64 -17.65 1.22
C MET A 80 -3.32 -19.16 1.01
N PRO A 81 -3.79 -20.07 1.87
CA PRO A 81 -3.55 -21.51 1.71
C PRO A 81 -3.99 -22.10 0.35
N ASP A 82 -4.84 -21.38 -0.39
CA ASP A 82 -5.29 -21.71 -1.75
C ASP A 82 -4.43 -21.08 -2.87
N GLY A 83 -3.31 -20.42 -2.52
CA GLY A 83 -2.41 -19.74 -3.45
C GLY A 83 -2.87 -18.34 -3.89
N THR A 84 -3.98 -17.83 -3.38
CA THR A 84 -4.45 -16.48 -3.78
C THR A 84 -3.70 -15.37 -3.06
N LYS A 85 -3.15 -14.42 -3.83
CA LYS A 85 -2.46 -13.25 -3.27
C LYS A 85 -3.46 -12.31 -2.58
N VAL A 86 -3.15 -11.85 -1.37
CA VAL A 86 -3.91 -10.78 -0.72
C VAL A 86 -3.42 -9.43 -1.26
N ASP A 87 -4.19 -8.86 -2.20
CA ASP A 87 -3.90 -7.51 -2.69
C ASP A 87 -4.21 -6.48 -1.60
N HIS A 88 -3.15 -5.83 -1.11
CA HIS A 88 -3.22 -4.72 -0.16
C HIS A 88 -2.51 -3.46 -0.69
N SER A 89 -1.90 -3.53 -1.87
CA SER A 89 -1.16 -2.42 -2.49
C SER A 89 -2.02 -1.52 -3.37
N THR A 90 -3.13 -2.02 -3.92
CA THR A 90 -3.94 -1.24 -4.85
C THR A 90 -4.93 -0.29 -4.17
N ALA A 91 -5.32 -0.58 -2.92
CA ALA A 91 -6.34 0.22 -2.21
C ALA A 91 -5.90 1.68 -2.04
N GLY A 92 -4.65 1.90 -1.64
CA GLY A 92 -4.10 3.25 -1.49
C GLY A 92 -3.96 3.98 -2.81
N ALA A 93 -3.52 3.27 -3.87
CA ALA A 93 -3.39 3.83 -5.21
C ALA A 93 -4.73 4.35 -5.75
N GLN A 94 -5.79 3.54 -5.62
CA GLN A 94 -7.13 3.91 -6.05
C GLN A 94 -7.67 5.11 -5.27
N TRP A 95 -7.41 5.16 -3.97
CA TRP A 95 -7.82 6.28 -3.14
C TRP A 95 -7.11 7.57 -3.59
N VAL A 96 -5.79 7.55 -3.76
CA VAL A 96 -5.02 8.74 -4.17
C VAL A 96 -5.45 9.24 -5.55
N TYR A 97 -5.61 8.35 -6.54
CA TYR A 97 -6.08 8.74 -7.87
C TYR A 97 -7.46 9.41 -7.81
N ARG A 98 -8.43 8.81 -7.11
CA ARG A 98 -9.79 9.36 -7.00
C ARG A 98 -9.81 10.69 -6.25
N SER A 99 -8.98 10.82 -5.22
CA SER A 99 -8.86 12.05 -4.43
C SER A 99 -8.22 13.19 -5.21
N LEU A 100 -7.24 12.92 -6.08
CA LEU A 100 -6.50 13.95 -6.81
C LEU A 100 -7.13 14.34 -8.15
N LYS A 101 -7.79 13.41 -8.86
CA LYS A 101 -8.34 13.67 -10.20
C LYS A 101 -9.38 14.79 -10.26
N GLN A 102 -10.00 15.13 -9.13
CA GLN A 102 -11.00 16.19 -9.04
C GLN A 102 -10.39 17.61 -9.01
N PHE A 103 -9.07 17.74 -8.82
CA PHE A 103 -8.40 19.04 -8.77
C PHE A 103 -7.85 19.45 -10.13
N GLY A 104 -8.02 20.73 -10.48
CA GLY A 104 -7.46 21.27 -11.72
C GLY A 104 -8.02 20.60 -12.99
N VAL A 105 -9.27 20.13 -12.96
CA VAL A 105 -9.91 19.31 -14.02
C VAL A 105 -9.76 19.93 -15.42
N ARG A 106 -9.86 21.25 -15.54
CA ARG A 106 -9.70 21.95 -16.84
C ARG A 106 -8.29 21.87 -17.42
N GLN A 107 -7.29 21.60 -16.58
CA GLN A 107 -5.86 21.58 -16.90
C GLN A 107 -5.27 20.15 -16.81
N GLY A 108 -6.03 19.18 -16.28
CA GLY A 108 -5.60 17.79 -16.12
C GLY A 108 -4.53 17.54 -15.04
N GLY A 109 -4.08 18.57 -14.33
CA GLY A 109 -2.95 18.47 -13.39
C GLY A 109 -3.20 17.47 -12.25
N GLY A 110 -4.37 17.52 -11.60
CA GLY A 110 -4.71 16.60 -10.51
C GLY A 110 -4.84 15.14 -10.97
N GLU A 111 -5.33 14.92 -12.19
CA GLU A 111 -5.41 13.57 -12.77
C GLU A 111 -4.03 12.99 -13.03
N LEU A 112 -3.12 13.77 -13.64
CA LEU A 112 -1.75 13.34 -13.88
C LEU A 112 -1.01 13.03 -12.58
N CYS A 113 -1.10 13.91 -11.58
CA CYS A 113 -0.52 13.68 -10.25
C CYS A 113 -1.11 12.42 -9.59
N GLY A 114 -2.42 12.22 -9.69
CA GLY A 114 -3.11 11.03 -9.19
C GLY A 114 -2.61 9.75 -9.84
N GLN A 115 -2.39 9.76 -11.16
CA GLN A 115 -1.84 8.62 -11.90
C GLN A 115 -0.39 8.33 -11.51
N MET A 116 0.46 9.36 -11.43
CA MET A 116 1.88 9.21 -11.04
C MET A 116 2.01 8.63 -9.64
N LEU A 117 1.34 9.24 -8.64
CA LEU A 117 1.41 8.78 -7.25
C LEU A 117 0.72 7.43 -7.06
N GLY A 118 -0.42 7.21 -7.72
CA GLY A 118 -1.12 5.93 -7.71
C GLY A 118 -0.26 4.80 -8.28
N LEU A 119 0.50 5.06 -9.35
CA LEU A 119 1.44 4.09 -9.90
C LEU A 119 2.58 3.79 -8.92
N CYS A 120 3.20 4.81 -8.32
CA CYS A 120 4.23 4.60 -7.30
C CYS A 120 3.71 3.75 -6.12
N ILE A 121 2.48 4.00 -5.67
CA ILE A 121 1.84 3.21 -4.61
C ILE A 121 1.57 1.78 -5.07
N ALA A 122 1.00 1.57 -6.26
CA ALA A 122 0.66 0.21 -6.69
C ALA A 122 1.89 -0.69 -6.87
N SER A 123 3.05 -0.10 -7.15
CA SER A 123 4.26 -0.80 -7.56
C SER A 123 5.29 -1.03 -6.44
N HIS A 124 4.99 -0.71 -5.18
CA HIS A 124 5.96 -0.81 -4.10
C HIS A 124 6.42 -2.26 -3.78
N TYR A 125 5.73 -3.28 -4.29
CA TYR A 125 6.10 -4.71 -4.21
C TYR A 125 7.02 -5.21 -5.34
N GLY A 126 7.72 -4.32 -6.06
CA GLY A 126 8.75 -4.72 -7.02
C GLY A 126 8.26 -5.10 -8.43
N ILE A 127 6.97 -4.93 -8.74
CA ILE A 127 6.46 -5.02 -10.12
C ILE A 127 5.86 -3.66 -10.52
N ALA A 128 6.73 -2.80 -11.05
CA ALA A 128 6.37 -1.71 -11.94
C ALA A 128 7.08 -1.97 -13.26
N LEU A 129 6.34 -2.31 -14.30
CA LEU A 129 6.49 -1.79 -15.67
C LEU A 129 5.45 -2.54 -16.53
N VAL A 130 4.39 -1.82 -16.91
CA VAL A 130 3.42 -2.14 -17.97
C VAL A 130 2.89 -3.58 -17.96
N ALA A 131 1.75 -3.79 -17.32
CA ALA A 131 0.75 -4.71 -17.85
C ALA A 131 -0.59 -4.02 -17.74
N SER A 132 -1.09 -3.56 -18.89
CA SER A 132 -2.52 -3.58 -19.15
C SER A 132 -3.05 -4.92 -18.63
N LYS A 133 -3.76 -4.93 -17.51
CA LYS A 133 -4.76 -5.97 -17.32
C LYS A 133 -5.74 -5.73 -18.44
N GLU A 134 -5.58 -6.52 -19.52
CA GLU A 134 -6.57 -6.61 -20.56
C GLU A 134 -7.94 -6.70 -19.90
N TYR A 135 -8.84 -5.83 -20.33
CA TYR A 135 -10.25 -6.04 -20.15
C TYR A 135 -10.57 -7.39 -20.80
N GLY A 136 -10.62 -8.45 -19.99
CA GLY A 136 -11.14 -9.73 -20.40
C GLY A 136 -12.62 -9.56 -20.71
N GLU A 137 -12.93 -9.29 -21.97
CA GLU A 137 -14.26 -9.48 -22.52
C GLU A 137 -14.69 -10.92 -22.24
N CYS A 138 -15.85 -11.03 -21.61
CA CYS A 138 -16.60 -12.26 -21.53
C CYS A 138 -16.96 -12.70 -22.96
N ARG A 139 -16.37 -13.79 -23.44
CA ARG A 139 -16.93 -14.65 -24.47
C ARG A 139 -16.74 -16.10 -24.09
#